data_AF-A0A1Y1Q0Z9-F1
#
_entry.id   AF-A0A1Y1Q0Z9-F1
#
_cell.length_a   1.000
_cell.length_b   1.000
_cell.length_c   1.000
_cell.angle_alpha   90.00
_cell.angle_beta   90.00
_cell.angle_gamma   90.00
#
_symmetry.space_group_name_H-M   'P 1'
#
loop_
_entity.id
_entity.type
_entity.pdbx_description
1 polymer ?
#
loop_
_entity_poly.entity_id
_entity_poly.type
_entity_poly.pdbx_seq_one_letter_code
_entity_poly.pdbx_strand_id
1 'polypeptide(L)'
;MNQHYRRHGILFISLFLLTVLSQWVQAKLVIEPARPIIAIGQQIQLRVLGEKGEVTWQSGGTFLGKGNQITYVAPNEVGQYYVSASTDKESAKAIITVLTAEKAAQAFAPEKSVWEVFANRNTIEALSLSEDKKILWVGTTGGLEKRDAITGELLQKFTNLNGLPDIQVSANRKDYG
;
A
#
# COMPACT_ATOMS: atom_id res chain seq x y z
N MET A 1 25.83 73.56 26.04
CA MET A 1 25.49 73.65 24.61
C MET A 1 26.02 72.40 23.93
N ASN A 2 25.20 71.36 23.77
CA ASN A 2 25.39 70.24 22.84
C ASN A 2 24.35 69.13 23.05
N GLN A 3 23.74 68.73 21.94
CA GLN A 3 23.16 67.40 21.65
C GLN A 3 21.88 66.99 22.41
N HIS A 4 20.73 67.43 21.89
CA HIS A 4 19.46 66.72 22.08
C HIS A 4 19.35 65.57 21.07
N TYR A 5 19.52 64.33 21.53
CA TYR A 5 19.24 63.13 20.75
C TYR A 5 17.73 62.95 20.61
N ARG A 6 17.23 62.97 19.36
CA ARG A 6 15.82 62.70 19.03
C ARG A 6 15.52 61.23 19.29
N ARG A 7 14.48 60.99 20.11
CA ARG A 7 13.91 59.68 20.42
C ARG A 7 13.48 58.95 19.14
N HIS A 8 13.98 57.74 18.95
CA HIS A 8 13.43 56.75 18.04
C HIS A 8 12.06 56.29 18.56
N GLY A 9 11.05 56.34 17.71
CA GLY A 9 9.71 55.82 18.00
C GLY A 9 8.97 55.59 16.70
N ILE A 10 9.38 54.56 15.95
CA ILE A 10 8.70 54.13 14.73
C ILE A 10 8.60 52.59 14.75
N LEU A 11 7.34 52.13 14.62
CA LEU A 11 6.87 50.79 14.21
C LEU A 11 6.91 49.63 15.23
N PHE A 12 5.84 49.50 16.02
CA PHE A 12 5.29 48.17 16.34
C PHE A 12 4.26 47.82 15.26
N ILE A 13 4.70 47.06 14.27
CA ILE A 13 3.82 46.47 13.25
C ILE A 13 3.04 45.33 13.90
N SER A 14 1.72 45.45 13.83
CA SER A 14 0.70 44.44 14.08
C SER A 14 1.18 43.01 13.75
N LEU A 15 1.43 42.20 14.78
CA LEU A 15 1.65 40.76 14.63
C LEU A 15 0.27 40.11 14.45
N PHE A 16 -0.19 40.10 13.20
CA PHE A 16 -1.43 39.48 12.77
C PHE A 16 -1.37 37.97 13.06
N LEU A 17 -2.19 37.56 14.03
CA LEU A 17 -2.66 36.23 14.36
C LEU A 17 -2.52 35.21 13.19
N LEU A 18 -1.45 34.41 13.20
CA LEU A 18 -1.30 33.28 12.27
C LEU A 18 -1.96 32.04 12.87
N THR A 19 -3.28 32.07 13.09
CA THR A 19 -4.04 30.83 13.33
C THR A 19 -4.19 30.13 11.98
N VAL A 20 -3.23 29.27 11.64
CA VAL A 20 -3.42 28.28 10.59
C VAL A 20 -4.54 27.36 11.09
N LEU A 21 -5.75 27.54 10.53
CA LEU A 21 -6.81 26.54 10.64
C LEU A 21 -6.26 25.24 10.07
N SER A 22 -5.86 24.33 10.94
CA SER A 22 -5.74 22.92 10.59
C SER A 22 -7.16 22.45 10.32
N GLN A 23 -7.56 22.47 9.05
CA GLN A 23 -8.73 21.75 8.62
C GLN A 23 -8.39 20.27 8.81
N TRP A 24 -8.90 19.68 9.88
CA TRP A 24 -8.92 18.23 10.03
C TRP A 24 -9.75 17.72 8.86
N VAL A 25 -9.09 17.18 7.83
CA VAL A 25 -9.77 16.33 6.87
C VAL A 25 -10.27 15.15 7.71
N GLN A 26 -11.57 15.12 8.01
CA GLN A 26 -12.16 13.91 8.57
C GLN A 26 -11.90 12.81 7.54
N ALA A 27 -11.12 11.81 7.94
CA ALA A 27 -10.90 10.67 7.09
C ALA A 27 -12.26 9.98 6.92
N LYS A 28 -12.77 9.99 5.70
CA LYS A 28 -14.03 9.33 5.35
C LYS A 28 -14.01 7.90 5.87
N LEU A 29 -15.12 7.46 6.46
CA LEU A 29 -15.28 6.09 6.91
C LEU A 29 -15.14 5.12 5.71
N VAL A 30 -14.22 4.17 5.81
CA VAL A 30 -13.96 3.16 4.77
C VAL A 30 -13.80 1.79 5.43
N ILE A 31 -14.27 0.73 4.78
CA ILE A 31 -13.99 -0.66 5.18
C ILE A 31 -12.92 -1.22 4.25
N GLU A 32 -11.88 -1.81 4.83
CA GLU A 32 -10.83 -2.51 4.10
C GLU A 32 -10.80 -4.01 4.46
N PRO A 33 -10.71 -4.90 3.46
CA PRO A 33 -10.91 -4.64 2.03
C PRO A 33 -12.38 -4.30 1.69
N ALA A 34 -12.59 -3.39 0.74
CA ALA A 34 -13.94 -2.97 0.35
C ALA A 34 -14.66 -3.96 -0.58
N ARG A 35 -13.91 -4.76 -1.35
CA ARG A 35 -14.46 -5.70 -2.35
C ARG A 35 -13.72 -7.04 -2.38
N PRO A 36 -13.65 -7.77 -1.27
CA PRO A 36 -12.92 -9.04 -1.24
C PRO A 36 -13.63 -10.15 -2.02
N ILE A 37 -12.84 -11.11 -2.49
CA ILE A 37 -13.32 -12.35 -3.11
C ILE A 37 -12.82 -13.54 -2.29
N ILE A 38 -13.75 -14.29 -1.71
CA ILE A 38 -13.44 -15.43 -0.85
C ILE A 38 -14.28 -16.66 -1.21
N ALA A 39 -13.82 -17.85 -0.82
CA ALA A 39 -14.58 -19.07 -1.01
C ALA A 39 -15.67 -19.24 0.05
N ILE A 40 -16.67 -20.07 -0.26
CA ILE A 40 -17.67 -20.57 0.71
C ILE A 40 -16.98 -21.03 2.00
N GLY A 41 -17.53 -20.59 3.14
CA GLY A 41 -17.06 -20.95 4.48
C GLY A 41 -15.72 -20.32 4.88
N GLN A 42 -15.03 -19.58 4.00
CA GLN A 42 -13.82 -18.87 4.37
C GLN A 42 -14.10 -17.65 5.25
N GLN A 43 -13.07 -17.25 5.98
CA GLN A 43 -13.11 -16.08 6.84
C GLN A 43 -12.20 -14.99 6.29
N ILE A 44 -12.56 -13.74 6.57
CA ILE A 44 -11.75 -12.57 6.26
C ILE A 44 -11.85 -11.53 7.36
N GLN A 45 -10.74 -10.86 7.66
CA GLN A 45 -10.74 -9.72 8.56
C GLN A 45 -11.14 -8.46 7.79
N LEU A 46 -12.12 -7.74 8.32
CA LEU A 46 -12.54 -6.44 7.83
C LEU A 46 -12.20 -5.39 8.88
N ARG A 47 -11.62 -4.28 8.43
CA ARG A 47 -11.25 -3.17 9.30
C ARG A 47 -11.87 -1.86 8.81
N VAL A 48 -12.35 -1.07 9.75
CA VAL A 48 -12.76 0.30 9.49
C VAL A 48 -11.57 1.24 9.60
N LEU A 49 -11.42 2.09 8.58
CA LEU A 49 -10.54 3.25 8.58
C LEU A 49 -11.37 4.53 8.69
N GLY A 50 -10.75 5.56 9.27
CA GLY A 50 -11.25 6.93 9.22
C GLY A 50 -11.93 7.45 10.48
N GLU A 51 -12.33 6.60 11.41
CA GLU A 51 -13.27 7.03 12.46
C GLU A 51 -12.75 7.03 13.90
N LYS A 52 -13.25 8.03 14.66
CA LYS A 52 -13.01 8.33 16.08
C LYS A 52 -14.37 8.26 16.81
N GLY A 53 -14.90 7.05 16.96
CA GLY A 53 -16.23 6.81 17.52
C GLY A 53 -16.52 5.31 17.71
N GLU A 54 -17.66 4.98 18.32
CA GLU A 54 -18.11 3.60 18.44
C GLU A 54 -18.68 3.12 17.08
N VAL A 55 -18.12 2.03 16.57
CA VAL A 55 -18.51 1.45 15.28
C VAL A 55 -19.52 0.34 15.48
N THR A 56 -20.67 0.45 14.81
CA THR A 56 -21.68 -0.61 14.75
C THR A 56 -21.59 -1.34 13.41
N TRP A 57 -21.55 -2.67 13.46
CA TRP A 57 -21.49 -3.53 12.28
C TRP A 57 -22.83 -4.17 11.97
N GLN A 58 -23.13 -4.28 10.68
CA GLN A 58 -24.24 -5.06 10.15
C GLN A 58 -23.76 -5.87 8.94
N SER A 59 -24.24 -7.09 8.78
CA SER A 59 -23.87 -7.91 7.63
C SER A 59 -25.00 -8.84 7.18
N GLY A 60 -25.03 -9.17 5.89
CA GLY A 60 -25.86 -10.24 5.34
C GLY A 60 -25.35 -11.67 5.67
N GLY A 61 -24.37 -11.81 6.57
CA GLY A 61 -23.80 -13.09 7.01
C GLY A 61 -23.47 -13.09 8.51
N THR A 62 -22.58 -13.98 8.94
CA THR A 62 -22.11 -14.04 10.34
C THR A 62 -20.77 -13.32 10.48
N PHE A 63 -20.57 -12.61 11.58
CA PHE A 63 -19.27 -12.06 11.95
C PHE A 63 -18.98 -12.23 13.43
N LEU A 64 -17.70 -12.17 13.77
CA LEU A 64 -17.17 -12.26 15.12
C LEU A 64 -16.34 -11.01 15.42
N GLY A 65 -16.40 -10.54 16.66
CA GLY A 65 -15.65 -9.36 17.12
C GLY A 65 -16.50 -8.09 17.21
N LYS A 66 -15.84 -6.99 17.55
CA LYS A 66 -16.45 -5.67 17.80
C LYS A 66 -15.43 -4.55 17.60
N GLY A 67 -15.91 -3.31 17.59
CA GLY A 67 -15.05 -2.14 17.45
C GLY A 67 -14.64 -1.91 16.00
N ASN A 68 -13.41 -1.51 15.74
CA ASN A 68 -12.96 -1.14 14.39
C ASN A 68 -12.55 -2.33 13.51
N GLN A 69 -12.61 -3.56 14.03
CA GLN A 69 -12.23 -4.76 13.29
C GLN A 69 -13.15 -5.93 13.64
N ILE A 70 -13.57 -6.66 12.61
CA ILE A 70 -14.35 -7.89 12.73
C ILE A 70 -13.76 -8.99 11.85
N THR A 71 -14.11 -10.23 12.16
CA THR A 71 -13.88 -11.38 11.29
C THR A 71 -15.22 -11.78 10.67
N TYR A 72 -15.34 -11.62 9.36
CA TYR A 72 -16.51 -12.05 8.61
C TYR A 72 -16.37 -13.52 8.19
N VAL A 73 -17.46 -14.29 8.28
CA VAL A 73 -17.52 -15.69 7.85
C VAL A 73 -18.46 -15.80 6.65
N ALA A 74 -17.91 -16.24 5.50
CA ALA A 74 -18.68 -16.43 4.27
C ALA A 74 -19.79 -17.48 4.45
N PRO A 75 -21.02 -17.18 4.03
CA PRO A 75 -22.10 -18.16 3.98
C PRO A 75 -21.79 -19.36 3.07
N ASN A 76 -22.61 -20.40 3.20
CA ASN A 76 -22.47 -21.64 2.43
C ASN A 76 -23.05 -21.58 1.01
N GLU A 77 -23.32 -20.37 0.52
CA GLU A 77 -23.91 -20.13 -0.78
C GLU A 77 -23.07 -19.10 -1.54
N VAL A 78 -22.98 -19.30 -2.86
CA VAL A 78 -22.31 -18.33 -3.73
C VAL A 78 -23.18 -17.09 -3.90
N GLY A 79 -22.57 -15.91 -3.93
CA GLY A 79 -23.32 -14.67 -4.06
C GLY A 79 -22.55 -13.44 -3.64
N GLN A 80 -23.23 -12.30 -3.67
CA GLN A 80 -22.72 -11.05 -3.13
C GLN A 80 -23.35 -10.77 -1.76
N TYR A 81 -22.51 -10.46 -0.79
CA TYR A 81 -22.92 -10.17 0.57
C TYR A 81 -22.45 -8.78 0.96
N TYR A 82 -23.32 -8.04 1.64
CA TYR A 82 -23.03 -6.69 2.10
C TYR A 82 -22.62 -6.71 3.56
N VAL A 83 -21.54 -5.99 3.86
CA VAL A 83 -21.17 -5.63 5.23
C VAL A 83 -21.15 -4.12 5.31
N SER A 84 -21.84 -3.57 6.31
CA SER A 84 -21.84 -2.15 6.60
C SER A 84 -21.30 -1.88 7.99
N ALA A 85 -20.48 -0.84 8.08
CA ALA A 85 -20.04 -0.26 9.32
C ALA A 85 -20.62 1.16 9.40
N SER A 86 -21.22 1.49 10.53
CA SER A 86 -21.87 2.79 10.73
C SER A 86 -21.44 3.38 12.07
N THR A 87 -21.42 4.70 12.10
CA THR A 87 -21.13 5.53 13.27
C THR A 87 -22.26 6.54 13.44
N ASP A 88 -22.12 7.49 14.38
CA ASP A 88 -23.13 8.55 14.55
C ASP A 88 -23.20 9.51 13.35
N LYS A 89 -22.16 9.56 12.52
CA LYS A 89 -21.99 10.54 11.44
C LYS A 89 -21.94 9.93 10.05
N GLU A 90 -21.36 8.74 9.91
CA GLU A 90 -21.04 8.17 8.59
C GLU A 90 -21.36 6.68 8.51
N SER A 91 -21.46 6.18 7.28
CA SER A 91 -21.56 4.74 7.01
C SER A 91 -20.68 4.34 5.83
N ALA A 92 -20.11 3.14 5.93
CA ALA A 92 -19.27 2.53 4.91
C ALA A 92 -19.83 1.16 4.57
N LYS A 93 -19.60 0.72 3.33
CA LYS A 93 -20.07 -0.57 2.81
C LYS A 93 -18.94 -1.31 2.13
N ALA A 94 -18.84 -2.60 2.42
CA ALA A 94 -18.04 -3.56 1.69
C ALA A 94 -18.96 -4.57 0.99
N ILE A 95 -18.56 -5.00 -0.20
CA ILE A 95 -19.26 -6.02 -1.00
C ILE A 95 -18.36 -7.24 -1.09
N ILE A 96 -18.78 -8.32 -0.45
CA ILE A 96 -18.03 -9.58 -0.39
C ILE A 96 -18.57 -10.49 -1.47
N THR A 97 -17.72 -10.91 -2.39
CA THR A 97 -18.10 -11.89 -3.41
C THR A 97 -17.69 -13.28 -2.93
N VAL A 98 -18.68 -14.14 -2.72
CA VAL A 98 -18.49 -15.53 -2.29
C VAL A 98 -18.64 -16.44 -3.50
N LEU A 99 -17.60 -17.24 -3.75
CA LEU A 99 -17.54 -18.18 -4.86
C LEU A 99 -17.28 -19.61 -4.36
N THR A 100 -17.35 -20.59 -5.26
CA THR A 100 -16.78 -21.92 -4.98
C THR A 100 -15.27 -21.80 -4.79
N ALA A 101 -14.66 -22.75 -4.07
CA ALA A 101 -13.21 -22.74 -3.82
C ALA A 101 -12.39 -22.65 -5.11
N GLU A 102 -12.77 -23.40 -6.14
CA GLU A 102 -12.12 -23.38 -7.44
C GLU A 102 -12.20 -21.99 -8.10
N LYS A 103 -13.39 -21.40 -8.15
CA LYS A 103 -13.59 -20.08 -8.75
C LYS A 103 -12.93 -18.96 -7.94
N ALA A 104 -12.92 -19.06 -6.62
CA ALA A 104 -12.22 -18.11 -5.75
C ALA A 104 -10.70 -18.18 -5.92
N ALA A 105 -10.14 -19.38 -6.16
CA ALA A 105 -8.71 -19.55 -6.43
C ALA A 105 -8.29 -18.98 -7.80
N GLN A 106 -9.19 -19.02 -8.78
CA GLN A 106 -8.97 -18.43 -10.10
C GLN A 106 -9.31 -16.93 -10.15
N ALA A 107 -10.10 -16.43 -9.20
CA ALA A 107 -10.48 -15.03 -9.14
C ALA A 107 -9.31 -14.17 -8.65
N PHE A 108 -9.04 -13.08 -9.36
CA PHE A 108 -8.14 -12.04 -8.92
C PHE A 108 -8.71 -11.41 -7.64
N ALA A 109 -8.14 -11.76 -6.49
CA ALA A 109 -8.44 -11.13 -5.21
C ALA A 109 -7.49 -9.92 -5.04
N PRO A 110 -7.93 -8.68 -5.30
CA PRO A 110 -7.08 -7.49 -5.19
C PRO A 110 -6.45 -7.34 -3.80
N GLU A 111 -7.12 -7.82 -2.75
CA GLU A 111 -6.63 -7.83 -1.36
C GLU A 111 -5.54 -8.89 -1.09
N LYS A 112 -5.49 -9.96 -1.91
CA LYS A 112 -4.40 -10.95 -1.89
C LYS A 112 -3.36 -10.68 -2.96
N SER A 113 -3.58 -9.65 -3.77
CA SER A 113 -2.59 -9.18 -4.74
C SER A 113 -1.48 -8.52 -3.95
N VAL A 114 -0.51 -9.33 -3.52
CA VAL A 114 0.85 -8.86 -3.29
C VAL A 114 1.21 -8.12 -4.58
N TRP A 115 1.44 -6.82 -4.50
CA TRP A 115 1.90 -6.04 -5.63
C TRP A 115 3.26 -6.61 -6.07
N GLU A 116 3.25 -7.64 -6.90
CA GLU A 116 4.41 -7.93 -7.72
C GLU A 116 4.52 -6.76 -8.66
N VAL A 117 5.49 -5.89 -8.39
CA VAL A 117 5.85 -4.82 -9.30
C VAL A 117 6.24 -5.51 -10.61
N PHE A 118 5.32 -5.53 -11.58
CA PHE A 118 5.63 -5.78 -12.98
C PHE A 118 6.37 -4.56 -13.51
N ALA A 119 7.53 -4.31 -12.93
CA ALA A 119 8.42 -3.28 -13.37
C ALA A 119 8.78 -3.63 -14.81
N ASN A 120 8.50 -2.70 -15.71
CA ASN A 120 8.64 -2.85 -17.14
C ASN A 120 10.04 -3.43 -17.47
N ARG A 121 10.06 -4.66 -18.00
CA ARG A 121 11.28 -5.43 -18.33
C ARG A 121 11.79 -5.14 -19.75
N ASN A 122 11.25 -4.13 -20.43
CA ASN A 122 11.52 -3.94 -21.86
C ASN A 122 12.95 -3.43 -22.15
N THR A 123 13.73 -3.09 -21.13
CA THR A 123 15.12 -2.67 -21.30
C THR A 123 16.05 -3.37 -20.30
N ILE A 124 17.06 -4.06 -20.83
CA ILE A 124 18.22 -4.56 -20.09
C ILE A 124 19.27 -3.45 -20.11
N GLU A 125 19.70 -3.00 -18.94
CA GLU A 125 20.71 -1.94 -18.78
C GLU A 125 22.10 -2.51 -18.47
N ALA A 126 22.16 -3.66 -17.81
CA ALA A 126 23.42 -4.29 -17.45
C ALA A 126 23.31 -5.81 -17.36
N LEU A 127 24.44 -6.47 -17.65
CA LEU A 127 24.63 -7.90 -17.45
C LEU A 127 25.95 -8.11 -16.72
N SER A 128 25.95 -8.97 -15.71
CA SER A 128 27.16 -9.38 -15.01
C SER A 128 27.09 -10.86 -14.69
N LEU A 129 28.17 -11.59 -14.97
CA LEU A 129 28.27 -13.01 -14.67
C LEU A 129 29.06 -13.19 -13.37
N SER A 130 28.61 -14.08 -12.49
CA SER A 130 29.37 -14.43 -11.29
C SER A 130 30.71 -15.07 -11.67
N GLU A 131 31.69 -14.98 -10.76
CA GLU A 131 33.04 -15.51 -10.97
C GLU A 131 33.04 -17.03 -11.24
N ASP A 132 32.12 -17.75 -10.58
CA ASP A 132 31.90 -19.18 -10.79
C ASP A 132 31.05 -19.53 -12.03
N LYS A 133 30.60 -18.52 -12.78
CA LYS A 133 29.79 -18.60 -14.01
C LYS A 133 28.44 -19.31 -13.86
N LYS A 134 27.92 -19.45 -12.63
CA LYS A 134 26.62 -20.09 -12.38
C LYS A 134 25.46 -19.12 -12.37
N ILE A 135 25.72 -17.84 -12.07
CA ILE A 135 24.70 -16.83 -11.89
C ILE A 135 24.88 -15.71 -12.90
N LEU A 136 23.80 -15.39 -13.61
CA LEU A 136 23.67 -14.20 -14.43
C LEU A 136 22.86 -13.14 -13.67
N TRP A 137 23.49 -12.02 -13.38
CA TRP A 137 22.84 -10.83 -12.86
C TRP A 137 22.39 -9.94 -14.02
N VAL A 138 21.11 -9.59 -14.05
CA VAL A 138 20.51 -8.74 -15.09
C VAL A 138 19.95 -7.48 -14.46
N GLY A 139 20.57 -6.35 -14.74
CA GLY A 139 20.04 -5.03 -14.42
C GLY A 139 18.98 -4.65 -15.45
N THR A 140 17.77 -4.35 -15.00
CA THR A 140 16.66 -3.91 -15.84
C THR A 140 16.15 -2.56 -15.36
N THR A 141 15.42 -1.83 -16.20
CA THR A 141 14.66 -0.63 -15.78
C THR A 141 13.63 -0.91 -14.68
N GLY A 142 13.44 -2.17 -14.31
CA GLY A 142 12.55 -2.61 -13.25
C GLY A 142 13.21 -3.24 -12.02
N GLY A 143 14.53 -3.12 -11.89
CA GLY A 143 15.31 -3.68 -10.79
C GLY A 143 16.31 -4.74 -11.26
N LEU A 144 16.83 -5.51 -10.29
CA LEU A 144 17.91 -6.48 -10.51
C LEU A 144 17.35 -7.90 -10.47
N GLU A 145 17.68 -8.69 -11.47
CA GLU A 145 17.31 -10.12 -11.54
C GLU A 145 18.54 -11.00 -11.36
N LYS A 146 18.36 -12.09 -10.61
CA LYS A 146 19.31 -13.19 -10.48
C LYS A 146 18.79 -14.36 -11.29
N ARG A 147 19.56 -14.81 -12.27
CA ARG A 147 19.21 -15.90 -13.17
C ARG A 147 20.25 -17.00 -13.14
N ASP A 148 19.82 -18.22 -13.44
CA ASP A 148 20.74 -19.29 -13.77
C ASP A 148 21.46 -18.95 -15.08
N ALA A 149 22.79 -19.01 -15.08
CA ALA A 149 23.59 -18.58 -16.22
C ALA A 149 23.54 -19.56 -17.41
N ILE A 150 23.14 -20.81 -17.18
CA ILE A 150 23.11 -21.87 -18.19
C ILE A 150 21.71 -21.99 -18.78
N THR A 151 20.67 -22.00 -17.94
CA THR A 151 19.28 -22.20 -18.36
C THR A 151 18.54 -20.88 -18.60
N GLY A 152 19.03 -19.77 -18.04
CA GLY A 152 18.37 -18.47 -18.10
C GLY A 152 17.15 -18.34 -17.17
N GLU A 153 16.86 -19.37 -16.36
CA GLU A 153 15.75 -19.37 -15.42
C GLU A 153 15.88 -18.26 -14.39
N LEU A 154 14.76 -17.61 -14.06
CA LEU A 154 14.71 -16.57 -13.04
C LEU A 154 14.72 -17.21 -11.65
N LEU A 155 15.81 -17.01 -10.91
CA LEU A 155 15.98 -17.54 -9.56
C LEU A 155 15.46 -16.59 -8.49
N GLN A 156 15.68 -15.28 -8.67
CA GLN A 156 15.27 -14.27 -7.69
C GLN A 156 15.16 -12.87 -8.32
N LYS A 157 14.24 -12.05 -7.79
CA LYS A 157 14.06 -10.65 -8.18
C LYS A 157 14.31 -9.71 -7.01
N PHE A 158 15.05 -8.64 -7.27
CA PHE A 158 15.30 -7.56 -6.33
C PHE A 158 14.73 -6.26 -6.90
N THR A 159 13.91 -5.60 -6.10
CA THR A 159 13.31 -4.30 -6.45
C THR A 159 13.60 -3.28 -5.35
N ASN A 160 13.14 -2.04 -5.53
CA ASN A 160 13.16 -1.00 -4.49
C ASN A 160 12.44 -1.41 -3.18
N LEU A 161 11.58 -2.42 -3.21
CA LEU A 161 10.96 -3.01 -2.00
C LEU A 161 11.95 -3.84 -1.14
N ASN A 162 13.15 -4.15 -1.65
CA ASN A 162 14.14 -5.00 -0.98
C ASN A 162 15.43 -4.25 -0.61
N GLY A 163 15.41 -2.91 -0.60
CA GLY A 163 16.50 -2.09 -0.04
C GLY A 163 17.61 -1.70 -1.02
N LEU A 164 17.38 -1.74 -2.34
CA LEU A 164 18.29 -1.12 -3.29
C LEU A 164 18.05 0.40 -3.36
N PRO A 165 19.09 1.24 -3.26
CA PRO A 165 18.95 2.70 -3.25
C PRO A 165 18.58 3.29 -4.63
N ASP A 166 18.73 2.52 -5.71
CA ASP A 166 18.42 2.95 -7.08
C ASP A 166 18.17 1.74 -8.01
N ILE A 167 17.45 1.95 -9.11
CA ILE A 167 17.11 0.95 -10.13
C ILE A 167 18.08 0.97 -11.33
N GLN A 168 18.93 1.99 -11.45
CA GLN A 168 19.96 2.07 -12.49
C GLN A 168 21.26 1.43 -12.02
N VAL A 169 21.57 0.24 -12.55
CA VAL A 169 22.87 -0.41 -12.35
C VAL A 169 23.68 -0.21 -13.63
N SER A 170 24.48 0.85 -13.70
CA SER A 170 25.49 1.01 -14.76
C SER A 170 26.77 0.29 -14.35
N ALA A 171 27.01 -0.89 -14.91
CA ALA A 171 28.23 -1.65 -14.65
C ALA A 171 29.40 -1.07 -15.46
N ASN A 172 30.10 -0.09 -14.90
CA ASN A 172 31.38 0.37 -15.43
C ASN A 172 32.49 -0.09 -14.49
N ARG A 173 33.05 -1.29 -14.72
CA ARG A 173 34.38 -1.61 -14.19
C ARG A 173 35.24 -2.28 -15.24
N LYS A 174 36.06 -1.46 -15.89
CA LYS A 174 37.28 -1.87 -16.60
C LYS A 174 38.44 -1.58 -15.66
N ASP A 175 38.95 -2.62 -15.02
CA ASP A 175 40.28 -2.54 -14.41
C ASP A 175 41.23 -3.27 -15.37
N TYR A 176 41.98 -2.49 -16.14
CA TYR A 176 43.19 -2.96 -16.80
C TYR A 176 44.36 -2.75 -15.83
N GLY A 177 45.14 -3.81 -15.59
CA GLY A 177 46.48 -3.74 -14.99
C GLY A 177 46.51 -4.02 -13.50
#